data_AF-A0A7K1D2U4-F1
#
_entry.id   AF-A0A7K1D2U4-F1
#
_cell.length_a   1.000
_cell.length_b   1.000
_cell.length_c   1.000
_cell.angle_alpha   90.00
_cell.angle_beta   90.00
_cell.angle_gamma   90.00
#
_symmetry.space_group_name_H-M   'P 1'
#
loop_
_entity.id
_entity.type
_entity.pdbx_description
1 polymer ?
#
loop_
_entity_poly.entity_id
_entity_poly.type
_entity_poly.pdbx_seq_one_letter_code
_entity_poly.pdbx_strand_id
1 'polypeptide(L)' 'MRMHEIEITTDTIRLGQFLKLANLVDSGSDAKFLLAEGEITVNGEVEIRRGRQLRAGD' A
#
# COMPACT_ATOMS: atom_id res chain seq x y z
N MET A 1 -17.02 6.38 -3.10
CA MET A 1 -15.78 5.70 -2.71
C MET A 1 -15.98 5.18 -1.29
N ARG A 2 -15.83 3.87 -1.01
CA ARG A 2 -15.88 3.37 0.37
C ARG A 2 -14.47 3.48 0.94
N MET A 3 -14.36 4.04 2.13
CA MET A 3 -13.12 4.10 2.88
C MET A 3 -12.98 2.77 3.64
N HIS A 4 -11.82 2.14 3.55
CA HIS A 4 -11.50 0.91 4.26
C HIS A 4 -10.40 1.21 5.27
N GLU A 5 -10.71 1.04 6.55
CA GLU A 5 -9.71 1.07 7.60
C GLU A 5 -9.09 -0.31 7.73
N ILE A 6 -7.76 -0.35 7.81
CA ILE A 6 -6.97 -1.57 7.92
C ILE A 6 -6.12 -1.45 9.18
N GLU A 7 -6.38 -2.31 10.15
CA GLU A 7 -5.57 -2.38 11.37
C GLU A 7 -4.27 -3.14 11.10
N ILE A 8 -3.16 -2.61 11.61
CA ILE A 8 -1.86 -3.28 11.66
C ILE A 8 -1.38 -3.35 13.10
N THR A 9 -0.72 -4.45 13.46
CA THR A 9 -0.22 -4.67 14.83
C THR A 9 1.24 -4.24 15.02
N THR A 10 1.86 -3.69 13.97
CA THR A 10 3.26 -3.27 13.94
C THR A 10 3.36 -1.76 13.71
N ASP A 11 4.44 -1.13 14.17
CA ASP A 11 4.66 0.30 13.98
C ASP A 11 4.74 0.71 12.50
N THR A 12 5.21 -0.21 11.64
CA THR A 12 5.28 -0.02 10.20
C THR A 12 4.85 -1.27 9.44
N ILE A 13 4.42 -1.08 8.20
CA ILE A 13 4.16 -2.16 7.23
C ILE A 13 4.68 -1.75 5.85
N ARG A 14 5.12 -2.70 5.02
CA ARG A 14 5.45 -2.37 3.61
C ARG A 14 4.17 -2.17 2.82
N LEU A 15 4.13 -1.17 1.94
CA LEU A 15 2.97 -0.85 1.10
C LEU A 15 2.43 -2.09 0.34
N GLY A 16 3.30 -2.91 -0.26
CA GLY A 16 2.84 -4.14 -0.92
C GLY A 16 2.16 -5.14 0.03
N GLN A 17 2.65 -5.27 1.27
CA GLN A 17 2.00 -6.12 2.27
C GLN A 17 0.67 -5.54 2.72
N PHE A 18 0.59 -4.22 2.88
CA PHE A 18 -0.64 -3.51 3.20
C PHE A 18 -1.72 -3.71 2.13
N LEU A 19 -1.38 -3.56 0.85
CA LEU A 19 -2.32 -3.77 -0.26
C LEU A 19 -2.85 -5.21 -0.31
N LYS A 20 -1.98 -6.19 0.00
CA LYS A 20 -2.39 -7.59 0.14
C LYS A 20 -3.34 -7.77 1.32
N LEU A 21 -3.02 -7.18 2.48
CA LEU A 21 -3.86 -7.24 3.67
C LEU A 21 -5.24 -6.62 3.41
N ALA A 22 -5.29 -5.55 2.62
CA ALA A 22 -6.51 -4.91 2.15
C ALA A 22 -7.23 -5.66 1.02
N ASN A 23 -6.72 -6.83 0.61
CA ASN A 23 -7.28 -7.67 -0.46
C ASN A 23 -7.41 -6.94 -1.81
N LEU A 24 -6.48 -6.01 -2.10
CA LEU A 24 -6.41 -5.26 -3.36
C LEU A 24 -5.48 -5.92 -4.39
N VAL A 25 -4.61 -6.80 -3.93
CA VAL A 25 -3.68 -7.59 -4.74
C VAL A 25 -3.57 -9.01 -4.17
N ASP A 26 -3.35 -9.99 -5.04
CA ASP A 26 -3.19 -11.41 -4.64
C ASP A 26 -1.90 -11.63 -3.86
N SER A 27 -0.82 -10.94 -4.25
CA SER A 27 0.46 -10.96 -3.56
C SER A 27 1.04 -9.56 -3.37
N GLY A 28 1.82 -9.37 -2.30
CA GLY A 28 2.50 -8.10 -2.07
C GLY A 28 3.54 -7.76 -3.13
N SER A 29 3.99 -8.75 -3.92
CA SER A 29 4.86 -8.55 -5.08
C SER A 29 4.13 -7.95 -6.28
N ASP A 30 2.82 -8.11 -6.40
CA ASP A 30 2.04 -7.59 -7.54
C ASP A 30 1.91 -6.07 -7.48
N ALA A 31 2.01 -5.50 -6.28
CA ALA A 31 2.11 -4.06 -6.05
C ALA A 31 3.21 -3.38 -6.88
N LYS A 32 4.25 -4.11 -7.29
CA LYS A 32 5.35 -3.56 -8.10
C LYS A 32 4.91 -3.08 -9.48
N PHE A 33 3.83 -3.65 -10.04
CA PHE A 33 3.30 -3.26 -11.34
C PHE A 33 2.46 -1.99 -11.19
N LEU A 34 1.55 -1.97 -10.23
CA LEU A 34 0.74 -0.78 -9.87
C LEU A 34 1.61 0.44 -9.52
N LEU A 35 2.68 0.22 -8.72
CA LEU A 35 3.66 1.27 -8.41
C LEU A 35 4.39 1.77 -9.67
N ALA A 36 4.72 0.88 -10.61
CA ALA A 36 5.41 1.27 -11.84
C ALA A 36 4.48 2.03 -12.80
N GLU A 37 3.18 1.72 -12.77
CA GLU A 37 2.15 2.39 -13.57
C GLU A 37 1.66 3.70 -12.94
N GLY A 38 2.04 3.98 -11.68
CA GLY A 38 1.63 5.21 -10.97
C GLY A 38 0.19 5.18 -10.46
N GLU A 39 -0.39 3.99 -10.34
CA GLU A 39 -1.79 3.76 -9.93
C GLU A 39 -2.02 3.92 -8.42
N ILE A 40 -0.97 4.17 -7.65
CA ILE A 40 -1.03 4.25 -6.19
C ILE A 40 -0.66 5.64 -5.73
N THR A 41 -1.52 6.22 -4.89
CA THR A 41 -1.21 7.44 -4.14
C THR A 41 -1.08 7.13 -2.66
N VAL A 42 -0.09 7.72 -2.00
CA VAL A 42 0.05 7.72 -0.54
C VAL A 42 0.02 9.17 -0.08
N ASN A 43 -0.90 9.53 0.81
CA ASN A 43 -1.11 10.92 1.28
C ASN A 43 -1.30 11.93 0.13
N GLY A 44 -1.97 11.52 -0.95
CA GLY A 44 -2.26 12.37 -2.10
C GLY A 44 -1.13 12.49 -3.14
N GLU A 45 0.02 11.87 -2.92
CA GLU A 45 1.14 11.86 -3.88
C GLU A 45 1.28 10.50 -4.56
N VAL A 46 1.51 10.48 -5.87
CA VAL A 46 1.81 9.26 -6.63
C VAL A 46 3.08 8.62 -6.06
N GLU A 47 2.98 7.37 -5.66
CA GLU A 47 4.08 6.60 -5.10
C GLU A 47 4.54 5.56 -6.13
N ILE A 48 5.82 5.59 -6.48
CA ILE A 48 6.44 4.65 -7.43
C ILE A 48 7.56 3.82 -6.79
N ARG A 49 7.92 4.11 -5.53
CA ARG A 49 9.05 3.45 -4.86
C ARG A 49 8.66 2.07 -4.36
N ARG A 50 9.34 1.07 -4.90
CA ARG A 50 9.32 -0.29 -4.35
C ARG A 50 9.87 -0.26 -2.93
N GLY A 51 9.13 -0.87 -2.01
CA GLY A 51 9.56 -1.01 -0.62
C GLY A 51 9.20 0.17 0.29
N ARG A 52 8.36 1.13 -0.16
CA ARG A 52 7.73 2.14 0.71
C ARG A 52 7.17 1.48 1.97
N GLN A 53 7.48 2.05 3.13
CA GLN A 53 6.87 1.70 4.40
C GLN A 53 5.78 2.72 4.74
N LEU A 54 4.68 2.20 5.28
CA LEU A 54 3.57 2.97 5.83
C LEU A 54 3.62 2.91 7.35
N ARG A 55 3.09 3.95 7.98
CA ARG A 55 2.85 4.04 9.43
C ARG A 55 1.37 4.28 9.70
N ALA A 56 0.96 4.16 10.95
CA ALA A 56 -0.38 4.56 11.35
C ALA A 56 -0.63 6.04 10.96
N GLY A 57 -1.72 6.27 10.22
CA GLY A 57 -2.10 7.58 9.69
C GLY A 57 -1.58 7.92 8.29
N ASP A 58 -0.80 7.04 7.66
CA ASP A 58 -0.55 7.07 6.20
C ASP A 58 -1.75 6.56 5.38
#